data_AF-A0A849X446-F1
#
_entry.id   AF-A0A849X446-F1
#
_cell.length_a   1.000
_cell.length_b   1.000
_cell.length_c   1.000
_cell.angle_alpha   90.00
_cell.angle_beta   90.00
_cell.angle_gamma   90.00
#
_symmetry.space_group_name_H-M   'P 1'
#
loop_
_entity.id
_entity.type
_entity.pdbx_description
1 polymer ?
#
loop_
_entity_poly.entity_id
_entity_poly.type
_entity_poly.pdbx_seq_one_letter_code
_entity_poly.pdbx_strand_id
1 'polypeptide(L)' 'MLKGGSPLFAVECKTGERNLSPHIHYFRERTKIPAFYQVHLGTKDFGHPAQGRRLPLASFSRELGLV' A
#
# COMPACT_ATOMS: atom_id res chain seq x y z
N MET A 1 -4.63 -3.52 9.55
CA MET A 1 -4.50 -4.63 10.52
C MET A 1 -3.35 -4.35 11.47
N LEU A 2 -3.53 -4.69 12.75
CA LEU A 2 -2.48 -4.59 13.77
C LEU A 2 -2.04 -5.98 14.19
N LYS A 3 -0.75 -6.17 14.45
CA LYS A 3 -0.18 -7.37 15.07
C LYS A 3 0.63 -6.94 16.29
N GLY A 4 0.20 -7.38 17.47
CA GLY A 4 0.87 -7.00 18.73
C GLY A 4 0.91 -5.48 18.94
N GLY A 5 -0.16 -4.77 18.57
CA GLY A 5 -0.23 -3.30 18.66
C GLY A 5 0.56 -2.53 17.59
N SER A 6 1.30 -3.23 16.73
CA SER A 6 2.05 -2.61 15.62
C SER A 6 1.32 -2.77 14.29
N PRO A 7 1.26 -1.73 13.44
CA PRO A 7 0.69 -1.82 12.10
C PRO A 7 1.50 -2.77 11.20
N LEU A 8 0.80 -3.66 10.50
CA LEU A 8 1.40 -4.55 9.49
C LEU A 8 1.62 -3.85 8.15
N PHE A 9 0.77 -2.89 7.82
CA PHE A 9 0.87 -2.11 6.59
C PHE A 9 0.11 -0.80 6.70
N ALA A 10 0.47 0.15 5.85
CA ALA A 10 -0.29 1.37 5.60
C ALA A 10 -0.87 1.33 4.19
N VAL A 11 -2.07 1.87 4.02
CA VAL A 11 -2.75 1.93 2.72
C VAL A 11 -3.20 3.36 2.43
N GLU A 12 -2.93 3.85 1.22
CA GLU A 12 -3.47 5.09 0.68
C GLU A 12 -4.39 4.75 -0.50
N CYS A 13 -5.62 5.24 -0.50
CA CYS A 13 -6.55 5.04 -1.63
C CYS A 13 -6.49 6.23 -2.58
N LYS A 14 -6.33 5.98 -3.88
CA LYS A 14 -6.37 7.00 -4.93
C LYS A 14 -7.21 6.55 -6.12
N THR A 15 -7.81 7.49 -6.82
CA THR A 15 -8.56 7.22 -8.07
C THR A 15 -7.64 7.02 -9.26
N GLY A 16 -6.46 7.67 -9.28
CA GLY A 16 -5.50 7.58 -10.38
C GLY A 16 -4.42 6.50 -10.21
N GLU A 17 -3.99 5.92 -11.33
CA GLU A 17 -3.00 4.84 -11.40
C GLU A 17 -1.61 5.28 -11.93
N ARG A 18 -1.32 6.58 -11.99
CA ARG A 18 -0.13 7.10 -12.68
C ARG A 18 1.16 7.05 -11.85
N ASN A 19 1.18 7.70 -10.69
CA ASN A 19 2.38 7.78 -9.83
C ASN A 19 2.12 7.33 -8.40
N LEU A 20 3.16 6.79 -7.75
CA LEU A 20 3.17 6.56 -6.32
C LEU A 20 3.21 7.92 -5.61
N SER A 21 2.46 8.07 -4.53
CA SER A 21 2.40 9.29 -3.76
C SER A 21 3.73 9.54 -3.06
N PRO A 22 4.29 10.77 -3.12
CA PRO A 22 5.51 11.11 -2.37
C PRO A 22 5.33 10.93 -0.85
N HIS A 23 4.08 10.97 -0.37
CA HIS A 23 3.75 10.71 1.02
C HIS A 23 4.16 9.31 1.48
N ILE A 24 4.11 8.30 0.60
CA ILE A 24 4.53 6.93 0.95
C ILE A 24 6.01 6.90 1.33
N HIS A 25 6.87 7.59 0.56
CA HIS A 25 8.29 7.69 0.90
C HIS A 25 8.49 8.45 2.21
N TYR A 26 7.80 9.59 2.38
CA TYR A 26 7.88 10.40 3.59
C TYR A 26 7.54 9.62 4.87
N PHE A 27 6.43 8.86 4.87
CA PHE A 27 5.99 8.09 6.03
C PHE A 27 6.82 6.83 6.25
N ARG A 28 7.29 6.18 5.18
CA ARG A 28 8.17 5.01 5.28
C ARG A 28 9.47 5.35 6.02
N GLU A 29 10.07 6.49 5.75
CA GLU A 29 11.31 6.91 6.43
C GLU A 29 11.12 7.19 7.93
N ARG A 30 9.89 7.53 8.34
CA ARG A 30 9.59 8.04 9.69
C ARG A 30 8.85 7.05 10.57
N THR A 31 8.44 5.91 10.02
CA THR A 31 7.65 4.92 10.74
C THR A 31 8.26 3.53 10.58
N LYS A 32 7.97 2.64 11.54
CA LYS A 32 8.42 1.24 11.49
C LYS A 32 7.43 0.32 10.77
N ILE A 33 6.55 0.89 9.94
CA ILE A 33 5.53 0.11 9.22
C ILE A 33 6.24 -0.69 8.12
N PRO A 34 6.08 -2.02 8.07
CA PRO A 34 6.89 -2.84 7.19
C PRO A 34 6.44 -2.80 5.72
N ALA A 35 5.20 -2.39 5.44
CA ALA A 35 4.64 -2.37 4.10
C ALA A 35 3.75 -1.15 3.83
N PHE A 36 3.90 -0.56 2.64
CA PHE A 36 3.11 0.56 2.17
C PHE A 36 2.45 0.23 0.84
N TYR A 37 1.16 0.51 0.76
CA TYR A 37 0.35 0.27 -0.42
C TYR A 37 -0.37 1.53 -0.88
N GLN A 38 -0.40 1.75 -2.18
CA GLN A 38 -1.31 2.68 -2.82
C GLN A 38 -2.33 1.90 -3.64
N VAL A 39 -3.59 2.01 -3.27
CA VAL A 39 -4.66 1.23 -3.88
C VAL A 39 -5.48 2.10 -4.82
N HIS A 40 -5.83 1.58 -5.99
CA HIS A 40 -6.67 2.26 -6.98
C HIS A 40 -7.68 1.31 -7.65
N LEU A 41 -8.58 1.86 -8.46
CA LEU A 41 -9.63 1.12 -9.19
C LEU A 41 -9.23 0.76 -10.64
N GLY A 42 -7.97 0.98 -10.99
CA GLY A 42 -7.40 0.62 -12.30
C GLY A 42 -6.92 -0.82 -12.34
N THR A 43 -6.07 -1.15 -13.32
CA THR A 43 -5.58 -2.52 -13.53
C THR A 43 -4.08 -2.68 -13.30
N LYS A 44 -3.35 -1.57 -13.22
CA LYS A 44 -1.89 -1.56 -13.10
C LYS A 44 -1.38 -1.95 -11.72
N ASP A 45 -0.29 -2.70 -11.67
CA ASP A 45 0.42 -3.08 -10.45
C ASP A 45 1.92 -2.82 -10.62
N PHE A 46 2.52 -2.05 -9.71
CA PHE A 46 3.94 -1.69 -9.76
C PHE A 46 4.53 -1.47 -8.37
N GLY A 47 5.85 -1.69 -8.28
CA GLY A 47 6.63 -1.44 -7.06
C GLY A 47 6.64 -2.62 -6.10
N HIS A 48 7.13 -2.38 -4.89
CA HIS A 48 7.32 -3.42 -3.87
C HIS A 48 6.82 -2.90 -2.52
N PRO A 49 6.10 -3.67 -1.69
CA PRO A 49 5.50 -3.16 -0.45
C PRO A 49 6.49 -2.48 0.51
N ALA A 50 7.70 -3.02 0.61
CA ALA A 50 8.81 -2.43 1.37
C ALA A 50 9.29 -1.04 0.89
N GLN A 51 9.02 -0.66 -0.36
CA GLN A 51 9.35 0.66 -0.94
C GLN A 51 8.10 1.50 -1.28
N GLY A 52 6.92 0.88 -1.18
CA GLY A 52 5.67 1.36 -1.74
C GLY A 52 5.26 0.54 -2.97
N ARG A 53 4.16 -0.20 -2.86
CA ARG A 53 3.54 -0.90 -3.99
C ARG A 53 2.23 -0.25 -4.34
N ARG A 54 2.00 -0.02 -5.62
CA ARG A 54 0.72 0.44 -6.14
C ARG A 54 0.03 -0.72 -6.84
N LEU A 55 -1.22 -0.97 -6.51
CA LEU A 55 -1.97 -2.09 -7.09
C LEU A 55 -3.49 -1.85 -7.06
N PRO A 56 -4.27 -2.60 -7.85
CA PRO A 56 -5.72 -2.54 -7.81
C PRO A 56 -6.28 -2.99 -6.46
N LEU A 57 -7.43 -2.43 -6.05
CA LEU A 57 -8.13 -2.82 -4.81
C LEU A 57 -8.46 -4.31 -4.77
N ALA A 58 -8.88 -4.88 -5.90
CA ALA A 58 -9.18 -6.30 -6.00
C ALA A 58 -7.94 -7.16 -5.72
N SER A 59 -6.80 -6.81 -6.34
CA SER A 59 -5.53 -7.52 -6.11
C SER A 59 -5.06 -7.40 -4.67
N PHE A 60 -5.10 -6.18 -4.11
CA PHE A 60 -4.76 -5.92 -2.71
C PHE A 60 -5.58 -6.76 -1.74
N SER A 61 -6.90 -6.77 -1.91
CA SER A 61 -7.81 -7.46 -1.00
C SER A 61 -7.61 -8.98 -1.06
N ARG A 62 -7.45 -9.54 -2.27
CA ARG A 62 -7.18 -10.96 -2.48
C ARG A 62 -5.83 -11.39 -1.90
N GLU A 63 -4.77 -10.62 -2.14
CA GLU A 63 -3.42 -10.98 -1.65
C GLU A 63 -3.30 -10.90 -0.13
N LEU A 64 -4.07 -10.02 0.52
CA LEU A 64 -4.10 -9.91 1.97
C LEU A 64 -5.19 -10.79 2.63
N GLY A 65 -5.92 -11.60 1.85
CA GLY A 65 -6.99 -12.46 2.36
C GLY A 65 -8.13 -11.68 3.03
N LEU A 66 -8.40 -10.47 2.55
CA LEU A 66 -9.48 -9.61 3.05
C LEU A 66 -10.83 -9.94 2.40
N VAL A 67 -10.81 -10.66 1.27
CA VAL A 67 -11.94 -11.23 0.52
C VAL A 67 -11.53 -12.54 -0.12
#